data_AF-A0A1Z5SLT0-F1
#
_entry.id   AF-A0A1Z5SLT0-F1
#
_cell.length_a   1.000
_cell.length_b   1.000
_cell.length_c   1.000
_cell.angle_alpha   90.00
_cell.angle_beta   90.00
_cell.angle_gamma   90.00
#
_symmetry.space_group_name_H-M   'P 1'
#
loop_
_entity.id
_entity.type
_entity.pdbx_description
1 polymer ?
#
loop_
_entity_poly.entity_id
_entity_poly.type
_entity_poly.pdbx_seq_one_letter_code
_entity_poly.pdbx_strand_id
1 'polypeptide(L)'
;MPRIKYLLFDCDNTLVLSEDLAFAGCATLANEILSSHNIPHRYTGPTLQHEFVGMGFKGQLAQLQRKFSFSLPPDQEQEYIDRELSVICANLAQECEPCDGVLPVLERIEARGSYGMAIVSSSAMPRVLAGIRKAGMERFFPEDRRF
;
A
#
# COMPACT_ATOMS: atom_id res chain seq x y z
N MET A 1 -18.58 17.67 -27.45
CA MET A 1 -18.16 17.08 -26.15
C MET A 1 -17.40 18.13 -25.36
N PRO A 2 -17.58 18.22 -24.03
CA PRO A 2 -16.80 19.13 -23.20
C PRO A 2 -15.32 18.76 -23.23
N ARG A 3 -14.43 19.77 -23.16
CA ARG A 3 -12.98 19.57 -23.13
C ARG A 3 -12.54 19.08 -21.75
N ILE A 4 -11.82 17.96 -21.70
CA ILE A 4 -11.19 17.46 -20.47
C ILE A 4 -10.12 18.45 -20.01
N LYS A 5 -10.14 18.78 -18.72
CA LYS A 5 -9.20 19.73 -18.09
C LYS A 5 -8.28 19.10 -17.04
N TYR A 6 -8.71 17.99 -16.44
CA TYR A 6 -7.99 17.32 -15.37
C TYR A 6 -7.92 15.82 -15.61
N LEU A 7 -6.80 15.24 -15.23
CA LEU A 7 -6.58 13.80 -15.15
C LEU A 7 -6.38 13.45 -13.68
N LEU A 8 -7.22 12.55 -13.18
CA LEU A 8 -7.19 12.07 -11.80
C LEU A 8 -6.64 10.66 -11.82
N PHE A 9 -5.58 10.43 -11.06
CA PHE A 9 -4.86 9.16 -11.03
C PHE A 9 -5.10 8.48 -9.70
N ASP A 10 -5.52 7.23 -9.74
CA ASP A 10 -5.32 6.35 -8.59
C ASP A 10 -3.82 6.11 -8.37
N CYS A 11 -3.43 5.72 -7.17
CA CYS A 11 -2.04 5.47 -6.82
C CYS A 11 -1.69 3.98 -6.93
N ASP A 12 -2.36 3.14 -6.15
CA ASP A 12 -2.01 1.73 -5.99
C ASP A 12 -2.24 0.98 -7.31
N ASN A 13 -1.19 0.32 -7.79
CA ASN A 13 -1.17 -0.46 -9.04
C ASN A 13 -1.61 0.31 -10.30
N THR A 14 -1.71 1.64 -10.22
CA THR A 14 -1.94 2.55 -11.35
C THR A 14 -0.71 3.41 -11.60
N LEU A 15 -0.20 4.07 -10.55
CA LEU A 15 1.04 4.83 -10.60
C LEU A 15 2.23 3.98 -10.13
N VAL A 16 2.06 3.22 -9.07
CA VAL A 16 3.16 2.47 -8.45
C VAL A 16 2.76 1.03 -8.12
N LEU A 17 3.73 0.12 -8.16
CA LEU A 17 3.57 -1.27 -7.74
C LEU A 17 3.66 -1.33 -6.21
N SER A 18 2.51 -1.17 -5.53
CA SER A 18 2.45 -1.00 -4.07
C SER A 18 1.70 -2.11 -3.33
N GLU A 19 0.74 -2.79 -3.96
CA GLU A 19 -0.07 -3.80 -3.27
C GLU A 19 0.78 -4.97 -2.77
N ASP A 20 1.66 -5.51 -3.61
CA ASP A 20 2.52 -6.64 -3.24
C ASP A 20 3.41 -6.30 -2.04
N LEU A 21 3.93 -5.08 -1.99
CA LEU A 21 4.77 -4.58 -0.89
C LEU A 21 3.95 -4.35 0.39
N ALA A 22 2.71 -3.90 0.26
CA ALA A 22 1.79 -3.75 1.38
C ALA A 22 1.46 -5.12 2.00
N PHE A 23 1.11 -6.11 1.17
CA PHE A 23 0.85 -7.47 1.64
C PHE A 23 2.11 -8.17 2.19
N ALA A 24 3.29 -7.90 1.64
CA ALA A 24 4.55 -8.38 2.21
C ALA A 24 4.79 -7.81 3.62
N GLY A 25 4.44 -6.54 3.86
CA GLY A 25 4.46 -5.91 5.18
C GLY A 25 3.50 -6.59 6.16
N CYS A 26 2.25 -6.80 5.76
CA CYS A 26 1.27 -7.51 6.58
C CYS A 26 1.69 -8.97 6.86
N ALA A 27 2.32 -9.64 5.89
CA ALA A 27 2.81 -11.00 6.06
C ALA A 27 3.96 -11.07 7.07
N THR A 28 4.82 -10.05 7.10
CA THR A 28 5.87 -9.91 8.11
C THR A 28 5.28 -9.86 9.52
N LEU A 29 4.27 -9.02 9.73
CA LEU A 29 3.59 -8.92 11.04
C LEU A 29 2.85 -10.21 11.40
N ALA A 30 2.12 -10.81 10.46
CA ALA A 30 1.45 -12.08 10.67
C ALA A 30 2.45 -13.19 11.09
N ASN A 31 3.60 -13.27 10.42
CA ASN A 31 4.65 -14.23 10.74
C ASN A 31 5.31 -13.99 12.10
N GLU A 32 5.47 -12.73 12.51
CA GLU A 32 5.91 -12.35 13.86
C GLU A 32 4.95 -12.91 14.91
N ILE A 33 3.64 -12.67 14.72
CA ILE A 33 2.59 -13.15 15.63
C ILE A 33 2.62 -14.68 15.70
N LEU A 34 2.59 -15.37 14.56
CA LEU A 34 2.63 -16.84 14.53
C LEU A 34 3.87 -17.41 15.21
N SER A 35 5.03 -16.77 15.01
CA SER A 35 6.28 -17.17 15.67
C SER A 35 6.21 -17.02 17.18
N SER A 36 5.62 -15.93 17.69
CA SER A 36 5.44 -15.71 19.14
C SER A 36 4.56 -16.78 19.81
N HIS A 37 3.67 -17.41 19.03
CA HIS A 37 2.81 -18.51 19.45
C HIS A 37 3.37 -19.91 19.08
N ASN A 38 4.62 -20.01 18.64
CA ASN A 38 5.27 -21.25 18.20
C ASN A 38 4.53 -21.96 17.05
N ILE A 39 3.80 -21.22 16.21
CA ILE A 39 3.12 -21.76 15.04
C ILE A 39 4.09 -21.74 13.85
N PRO A 40 4.36 -22.89 13.18
CA PRO A 40 5.36 -22.97 12.12
C PRO A 40 4.90 -22.42 10.77
N HIS A 41 3.60 -22.13 10.60
CA HIS A 41 3.05 -21.62 9.35
C HIS A 41 3.65 -20.24 9.00
N ARG A 42 3.91 -19.99 7.71
CA ARG A 42 4.47 -18.73 7.23
C ARG A 42 3.73 -18.26 5.98
N TYR A 43 3.40 -16.97 5.98
CA TYR A 43 2.83 -16.28 4.83
C TYR A 43 3.90 -15.53 4.04
N THR A 44 3.72 -15.50 2.73
CA THR A 44 4.26 -14.50 1.82
C THR A 44 3.17 -13.45 1.55
N GLY A 45 3.52 -12.29 0.98
CA GLY A 45 2.52 -11.30 0.56
C GLY A 45 1.38 -11.91 -0.29
N PRO A 46 1.70 -12.64 -1.38
CA PRO A 46 0.67 -13.25 -2.24
C PRO A 46 -0.21 -14.29 -1.54
N THR A 47 0.36 -15.12 -0.65
CA THR A 47 -0.44 -16.13 0.07
C THR A 47 -1.34 -15.48 1.12
N LEU A 48 -0.88 -14.41 1.78
CA LEU A 48 -1.69 -13.61 2.69
C LEU A 48 -2.84 -12.91 1.94
N GLN A 49 -2.54 -12.28 0.80
CA GLN A 49 -3.53 -11.59 -0.03
C GLN A 49 -4.64 -12.53 -0.51
N HIS A 50 -4.26 -13.73 -0.98
CA HIS A 50 -5.22 -14.72 -1.46
C HIS A 50 -6.14 -15.20 -0.33
N GLU A 51 -5.57 -15.45 0.85
CA GLU A 51 -6.33 -15.99 1.99
C GLU A 51 -7.26 -14.97 2.63
N PHE A 52 -6.83 -13.71 2.73
CA PHE A 52 -7.57 -12.66 3.44
C PHE A 52 -8.05 -11.54 2.50
N VAL A 53 -8.43 -11.93 1.29
CA VAL A 53 -8.92 -10.99 0.27
C VAL A 53 -10.07 -10.12 0.79
N GLY A 54 -10.01 -8.82 0.50
CA GLY A 54 -11.03 -7.86 0.89
C GLY A 54 -11.02 -7.44 2.37
N MET A 55 -10.01 -7.84 3.15
CA MET A 55 -9.87 -7.48 4.56
C MET A 55 -8.69 -6.53 4.78
N GLY A 56 -8.92 -5.46 5.55
CA GLY A 56 -7.83 -4.70 6.17
C GLY A 56 -7.18 -5.51 7.30
N PHE A 57 -5.98 -5.13 7.76
CA PHE A 57 -5.16 -5.94 8.66
C PHE A 57 -5.84 -6.32 9.98
N LYS A 58 -6.67 -5.44 10.57
CA LYS A 58 -7.51 -5.82 11.74
C LYS A 58 -8.39 -7.04 11.46
N GLY A 59 -9.01 -7.10 10.29
CA GLY A 59 -9.80 -8.26 9.85
C GLY A 59 -8.93 -9.49 9.62
N GLN A 60 -7.75 -9.31 9.00
CA GLN A 60 -6.77 -10.39 8.80
C GLN A 60 -6.33 -10.97 10.14
N LEU A 61 -6.02 -10.13 11.12
CA LEU A 61 -5.59 -10.53 12.46
C LEU A 61 -6.68 -11.30 13.22
N ALA A 62 -7.93 -10.85 13.16
CA ALA A 62 -9.05 -11.57 13.74
C ALA A 62 -9.25 -12.96 13.11
N GLN A 63 -9.04 -13.09 11.80
CA GLN A 63 -9.09 -14.39 11.13
C GLN A 63 -7.89 -15.28 11.46
N LEU A 64 -6.70 -14.70 11.57
CA LEU A 64 -5.47 -15.41 11.95
C LEU A 64 -5.61 -16.07 13.33
N GLN A 65 -6.10 -15.30 14.31
CA GLN A 65 -6.41 -15.78 15.67
C GLN A 65 -7.38 -16.98 15.63
N ARG A 66 -8.46 -16.88 14.85
CA ARG A 66 -9.45 -17.96 14.69
C ARG A 66 -8.87 -19.20 14.01
N LYS A 67 -8.14 -19.01 12.90
CA LYS A 67 -7.58 -20.10 12.10
C LYS A 67 -6.60 -20.96 12.90
N PHE A 68 -5.75 -20.33 13.70
CA PHE A 68 -4.72 -21.02 14.48
C PHE A 68 -5.07 -21.20 15.96
N SER A 69 -6.31 -20.89 16.36
CA SER A 69 -6.83 -21.10 17.71
C SER A 69 -5.98 -20.45 18.81
N PHE A 70 -5.57 -19.19 18.60
CA PHE A 70 -4.92 -18.37 19.63
C PHE A 70 -5.68 -17.05 19.83
N SER A 71 -5.33 -16.35 20.90
CA SER A 71 -5.87 -15.01 21.20
C SER A 71 -4.74 -14.09 21.63
N LEU A 72 -4.73 -12.87 21.09
CA LEU A 72 -3.90 -11.79 21.56
C LEU A 72 -4.63 -11.00 22.64
N PRO A 73 -3.92 -10.51 23.67
CA PRO A 73 -4.40 -9.43 24.51
C PRO A 73 -4.79 -8.19 23.67
N PRO A 74 -5.85 -7.44 24.03
CA PRO A 74 -6.33 -6.30 23.24
C PRO A 74 -5.29 -5.20 22.99
N ASP A 75 -4.40 -4.97 23.96
CA ASP A 75 -3.27 -4.04 23.86
C ASP A 75 -2.23 -4.51 22.83
N GLN A 76 -1.92 -5.81 22.81
CA GLN A 76 -1.02 -6.39 21.82
C GLN A 76 -1.65 -6.40 20.42
N GLU A 77 -2.96 -6.67 20.31
CA GLU A 77 -3.69 -6.57 19.04
C GLU A 77 -3.59 -5.14 18.46
N GLN A 78 -3.82 -4.14 19.31
CA GLN A 78 -3.74 -2.74 18.90
C GLN A 78 -2.32 -2.34 18.52
N GLU A 79 -1.28 -2.82 19.22
CA GLU A 79 0.12 -2.57 18.87
C GLU A 79 0.44 -3.03 17.43
N TYR A 80 0.01 -4.25 17.06
CA TYR A 80 0.22 -4.75 15.70
C TYR A 80 -0.54 -3.94 14.65
N ILE A 81 -1.78 -3.54 14.95
CA ILE A 81 -2.59 -2.69 14.06
C ILE A 81 -1.91 -1.33 13.86
N ASP A 82 -1.42 -0.70 14.93
CA ASP A 82 -0.75 0.59 14.86
C ASP A 82 0.59 0.52 14.10
N ARG A 83 1.29 -0.62 14.20
CA ARG A 83 2.55 -0.87 13.47
C ARG A 83 2.35 -1.10 11.97
N GLU A 84 1.20 -1.60 11.53
CA GLU A 84 0.91 -1.95 10.12
C GLU A 84 1.35 -0.85 9.15
N LEU A 85 0.84 0.37 9.34
CA LEU A 85 1.10 1.48 8.43
C LEU A 85 2.59 1.80 8.34
N SER A 86 3.31 1.75 9.47
CA SER A 86 4.74 2.05 9.52
C SER A 86 5.58 1.01 8.75
N VAL A 87 5.23 -0.27 8.87
CA VAL A 87 5.90 -1.37 8.16
C VAL A 87 5.64 -1.26 6.65
N ILE A 88 4.39 -1.02 6.25
CA ILE A 88 4.05 -0.86 4.82
C ILE A 88 4.80 0.34 4.24
N CYS A 89 4.78 1.49 4.91
CA CYS A 89 5.50 2.68 4.46
C CYS A 89 7.02 2.46 4.36
N ALA A 90 7.61 1.71 5.29
CA ALA A 90 9.03 1.35 5.24
C ALA A 90 9.35 0.51 4.00
N ASN A 91 8.57 -0.54 3.74
CA ASN A 91 8.73 -1.38 2.54
C ASN A 91 8.60 -0.55 1.26
N LEU A 92 7.56 0.29 1.17
CA LEU A 92 7.37 1.17 0.00
C LEU A 92 8.55 2.13 -0.18
N ALA A 93 9.05 2.74 0.89
CA ALA A 93 10.18 3.65 0.81
C ALA A 93 11.49 2.95 0.37
N GLN A 94 11.60 1.64 0.56
CA GLN A 94 12.77 0.86 0.18
C GLN A 94 12.66 0.28 -1.24
N GLU A 95 11.51 -0.27 -1.60
CA GLU A 95 11.36 -1.20 -2.73
C GLU A 95 10.33 -0.76 -3.77
N CYS A 96 9.55 0.30 -3.55
CA CYS A 96 8.47 0.65 -4.48
C CYS A 96 8.99 1.04 -5.87
N GLU A 97 8.30 0.55 -6.90
CA GLU A 97 8.63 0.79 -8.30
C GLU A 97 7.47 1.46 -9.02
N PRO A 98 7.74 2.29 -10.05
CA PRO A 98 6.70 2.79 -10.94
C PRO A 98 5.99 1.63 -11.65
N CYS A 99 4.69 1.77 -11.92
CA CYS A 99 4.02 0.89 -12.88
C CYS A 99 4.64 1.01 -14.28
N ASP A 100 4.66 -0.11 -15.01
CA ASP A 100 5.28 -0.17 -16.33
C ASP A 100 4.77 0.92 -17.28
N GLY A 101 5.70 1.70 -17.81
CA GLY A 101 5.42 2.75 -18.79
C GLY A 101 4.75 4.02 -18.24
N VAL A 102 4.47 4.11 -16.94
CA VAL A 102 3.75 5.27 -16.37
C VAL A 102 4.58 6.56 -16.42
N LEU A 103 5.89 6.48 -16.17
CA LEU A 103 6.76 7.66 -16.18
C LEU A 103 6.78 8.36 -17.56
N PRO A 104 7.03 7.66 -18.69
CA PRO A 104 6.89 8.25 -20.02
C PRO A 104 5.49 8.81 -20.34
N VAL A 105 4.43 8.27 -19.73
CA VAL A 105 3.07 8.81 -19.90
C VAL A 105 2.94 10.14 -19.16
N LEU A 106 3.36 10.20 -17.89
CA LEU A 106 3.32 11.43 -17.08
C LEU A 106 4.16 12.55 -17.70
N GLU A 107 5.37 12.24 -18.18
CA GLU A 107 6.24 13.20 -18.87
C GLU A 107 5.58 13.77 -20.13
N ARG A 108 4.89 12.94 -20.93
CA ARG A 108 4.17 13.40 -22.11
C ARG A 108 2.96 14.26 -21.76
N ILE A 109 2.29 14.00 -20.65
CA ILE A 109 1.16 14.81 -20.18
C ILE A 109 1.66 16.17 -19.69
N GLU A 110 2.71 16.18 -18.88
CA GLU A 110 3.36 17.40 -18.37
C GLU A 110 3.87 18.27 -19.53
N ALA A 111 4.60 17.70 -20.50
CA ALA A 111 5.11 18.41 -21.66
C ALA A 111 4.00 19.04 -22.53
N ARG A 112 2.78 18.49 -22.52
CA ARG A 112 1.63 19.11 -23.20
C ARG A 112 1.09 20.32 -22.45
N GLY A 113 1.26 20.41 -21.13
CA GLY A 113 0.85 21.54 -20.30
C GLY A 113 -0.64 21.89 -20.32
N SER A 114 -1.51 21.01 -20.84
CA SER A 114 -2.92 21.31 -21.09
C SER A 114 -3.89 20.65 -20.12
N TYR A 115 -3.39 19.80 -19.22
CA TYR A 115 -4.17 19.13 -18.18
C TYR A 115 -3.59 19.42 -16.81
N GLY A 116 -4.46 19.70 -15.83
CA GLY A 116 -4.08 19.55 -14.43
C GLY A 116 -4.02 18.06 -14.07
N MET A 117 -3.09 17.69 -13.20
CA MET A 117 -2.94 16.32 -12.71
C MET A 117 -3.11 16.29 -11.19
N ALA A 118 -3.78 15.27 -10.68
CA ALA A 118 -3.89 15.01 -9.25
C ALA A 118 -3.93 13.51 -8.97
N ILE A 119 -3.37 13.11 -7.83
CA ILE A 119 -3.59 11.78 -7.26
C ILE A 119 -4.91 11.84 -6.48
N VAL A 120 -5.76 10.85 -6.68
CA VAL A 120 -6.99 10.63 -5.92
C VAL A 120 -7.05 9.16 -5.56
N SER A 121 -6.65 8.81 -4.34
CA SER A 121 -6.52 7.42 -3.90
C SER A 121 -7.27 7.18 -2.58
N SER A 122 -7.74 5.95 -2.38
CA SER A 122 -8.31 5.51 -1.11
C SER A 122 -7.22 5.08 -0.10
N SER A 123 -5.97 4.96 -0.55
CA SER A 123 -4.85 4.60 0.30
C SER A 123 -4.52 5.68 1.32
N ALA A 124 -4.05 5.28 2.50
CA ALA A 124 -3.58 6.23 3.50
C ALA A 124 -2.47 7.11 2.92
N MET A 125 -2.58 8.43 3.08
CA MET A 125 -1.64 9.41 2.48
C MET A 125 -0.15 9.08 2.73
N PRO A 126 0.28 8.62 3.93
CA PRO A 126 1.67 8.21 4.13
C PRO A 126 2.17 7.12 3.17
N ARG A 127 1.30 6.17 2.77
CA ARG A 127 1.63 5.13 1.78
C ARG A 127 1.81 5.73 0.39
N VAL A 128 0.87 6.58 -0.02
CA VAL A 128 0.94 7.30 -1.30
C VAL A 128 2.27 8.06 -1.38
N LEU A 129 2.60 8.83 -0.35
CA LEU A 129 3.84 9.61 -0.30
C LEU A 129 5.09 8.75 -0.35
N ALA A 130 5.14 7.64 0.39
CA ALA A 130 6.27 6.71 0.35
C ALA A 130 6.49 6.14 -1.05
N GLY A 131 5.42 5.68 -1.72
CA GLY A 131 5.48 5.12 -3.06
C GLY A 131 5.90 6.15 -4.11
N ILE A 132 5.21 7.28 -4.22
CA ILE A 132 5.50 8.28 -5.26
C ILE A 132 6.87 8.93 -5.09
N ARG A 133 7.37 9.07 -3.84
CA ARG A 133 8.72 9.57 -3.57
C ARG A 133 9.76 8.59 -4.07
N LYS A 134 9.62 7.32 -3.68
CA LYS A 134 10.54 6.26 -4.08
C LYS A 134 10.55 6.07 -5.61
N ALA A 135 9.39 6.18 -6.25
CA ALA A 135 9.24 6.04 -7.70
C ALA A 135 9.58 7.32 -8.51
N GLY A 136 10.02 8.41 -7.86
CA GLY A 136 10.43 9.65 -8.54
C GLY A 136 9.29 10.48 -9.14
N MET A 137 8.07 10.33 -8.62
CA MET A 137 6.86 10.95 -9.16
C MET A 137 6.40 12.21 -8.41
N GLU A 138 7.01 12.56 -7.27
CA GLU A 138 6.61 13.75 -6.50
C GLU A 138 6.61 15.04 -7.33
N ARG A 139 7.47 15.14 -8.35
CA ARG A 139 7.54 16.29 -9.26
C ARG A 139 6.27 16.53 -10.07
N PHE A 140 5.51 15.46 -10.38
CA PHE A 140 4.30 15.55 -11.21
C PHE A 140 3.06 15.94 -10.40
N PHE A 141 3.10 15.71 -9.08
CA PHE A 141 1.97 15.86 -8.19
C PHE A 141 2.40 16.70 -6.98
N PRO A 142 2.28 18.03 -7.00
CA PRO A 142 2.58 18.85 -5.83
C PRO A 142 1.62 18.56 -4.65
N GLU A 143 1.95 19.02 -3.45
CA GLU A 143 1.23 18.67 -2.21
C GLU A 143 -0.28 18.99 -2.26
N ASP A 144 -0.66 20.09 -2.90
CA ASP A 144 -2.07 20.51 -3.11
C ASP A 144 -2.83 19.66 -4.15
N ARG A 145 -2.18 18.65 -4.73
CA ARG A 145 -2.71 17.77 -5.79
C ARG A 145 -2.67 16.29 -5.41
N ARG A 146 -2.62 16.00 -4.11
CA ARG A 146 -2.61 14.63 -3.56
C ARG A 146 -3.83 14.49 -2.64
N PHE A 147 -4.77 13.63 -3.00
CA PHE A 147 -6.02 13.40 -2.27
C PHE A 147 -6.21 11.93 -1.92
#